data_AF-A0A432H6G0-F1
#
_entry.id   AF-A0A432H6G0-F1
#
_cell.length_a   1.000
_cell.length_b   1.000
_cell.length_c   1.000
_cell.angle_alpha   90.00
_cell.angle_beta   90.00
_cell.angle_gamma   90.00
#
_symmetry.space_group_name_H-M   'P 1'
#
loop_
_entity.id
_entity.type
_entity.pdbx_description
1 polymer ?
#
loop_
_entity_poly.entity_id
_entity_poly.type
_entity_poly.pdbx_seq_one_letter_code
_entity_poly.pdbx_strand_id
1 'polypeptide(L)'
;MHKYNFENATEKRQADKELGHILIPYPDGQVKHPEHLQQHETLQVLQRYALNGNAEKCKEMIAELPEHQRKDTIRMLKGAVREHGREIELEDT
;
A
#
# COMPACT_ATOMS: atom_id res chain seq x y z
N MET A 1 12.02 13.85 8.22
CA MET A 1 12.02 15.30 7.91
C MET A 1 12.61 15.43 6.51
N HIS A 2 11.79 15.76 5.51
CA HIS A 2 12.27 15.95 4.13
C HIS A 2 13.24 17.14 4.10
N LYS A 3 14.38 16.98 3.44
CA LYS A 3 15.45 17.98 3.49
C LYS A 3 15.03 19.31 2.83
N TYR A 4 14.07 19.28 1.91
CA TYR A 4 13.49 20.46 1.22
C TYR A 4 12.03 20.20 0.81
N ASN A 5 11.20 21.24 0.78
CA ASN A 5 9.80 21.15 0.32
C ASN A 5 9.71 21.55 -1.16
N PHE A 6 9.55 20.56 -2.05
CA PHE A 6 9.42 20.79 -3.50
C PHE A 6 8.04 21.33 -3.91
N GLU A 7 7.08 21.42 -2.99
CA GLU A 7 5.77 22.05 -3.23
C GLU A 7 5.85 23.59 -3.18
N ASN A 8 6.93 24.15 -2.65
CA ASN A 8 7.19 25.59 -2.61
C ASN A 8 8.13 26.01 -3.75
N ALA A 9 7.63 26.86 -4.66
CA ALA A 9 8.37 27.32 -5.83
C ALA A 9 9.67 28.08 -5.48
N THR A 10 9.73 28.73 -4.33
CA THR A 10 10.93 29.46 -3.88
C THR A 10 12.01 28.50 -3.40
N GLU A 11 11.63 27.47 -2.63
CA GLU A 11 12.54 26.45 -2.12
C GLU A 11 13.06 25.56 -3.24
N LYS A 12 12.22 25.25 -4.24
CA LYS A 12 12.66 24.57 -5.47
C LYS A 12 13.73 25.35 -6.23
N ARG A 13 13.54 26.66 -6.42
CA ARG A 13 14.54 27.50 -7.13
C ARG A 13 15.87 27.59 -6.39
N GLN A 14 15.83 27.60 -5.06
CA GLN A 14 17.04 27.60 -4.23
C GLN A 14 17.79 26.27 -4.39
N ALA A 15 17.06 25.14 -4.29
CA ALA A 15 17.62 23.80 -4.51
C ALA A 15 18.18 23.61 -5.93
N ASP A 16 17.49 24.09 -6.97
CA ASP A 16 17.95 24.04 -8.37
C ASP A 16 19.26 24.83 -8.59
N LYS A 17 19.46 25.95 -7.86
CA LYS A 17 20.71 26.72 -7.93
C LYS A 17 21.88 26.01 -7.25
N GLU A 18 21.63 25.32 -6.15
CA GLU A 18 22.67 24.68 -5.34
C GLU A 18 23.06 23.29 -5.87
N LEU A 19 22.12 22.55 -6.47
CA LEU A 19 22.29 21.14 -6.86
C LEU A 19 22.21 20.89 -8.38
N GLY A 20 21.96 21.92 -9.19
CA GLY A 20 21.64 21.81 -10.61
C GLY A 20 20.14 21.59 -10.82
N HIS A 21 19.63 21.81 -12.05
CA HIS A 21 18.21 21.66 -12.35
C HIS A 21 17.75 20.21 -12.13
N ILE A 22 17.11 19.95 -10.99
CA ILE A 22 16.66 18.61 -10.61
C ILE A 22 15.20 18.48 -11.06
N LEU A 23 14.98 17.79 -12.18
CA LEU A 23 13.64 17.47 -12.68
C LEU A 23 12.98 16.34 -11.89
N ILE A 24 13.80 15.44 -11.34
CA ILE A 24 13.37 14.29 -10.55
C ILE A 24 14.21 14.31 -9.28
N PRO A 25 13.61 14.54 -8.10
CA PRO A 25 14.35 14.52 -6.84
C PRO A 25 15.12 13.21 -6.74
N TYR A 26 16.35 13.27 -6.20
CA TYR A 26 17.06 12.07 -5.80
C TYR A 26 16.09 11.23 -4.93
N PRO A 27 16.00 9.90 -5.12
CA PRO A 27 15.04 9.05 -4.40
C PRO A 27 15.35 9.03 -2.89
N ASP A 28 15.03 10.13 -2.22
CA ASP A 28 15.25 10.37 -0.80
C ASP A 28 14.14 9.65 -0.04
N GLY A 29 14.46 8.45 0.44
CA GLY A 29 13.53 7.61 1.22
C GLY A 29 12.88 6.47 0.44
N GLN A 30 13.20 6.25 -0.83
CA GLN A 30 12.88 4.98 -1.53
C GLN A 30 13.86 3.85 -1.14
N VAL A 31 14.36 3.86 0.09
CA VAL A 31 14.84 2.63 0.71
C VAL A 31 13.60 1.76 0.80
N LYS A 32 13.54 0.67 0.04
CA LYS A 32 12.50 -0.35 0.19
C LYS A 32 12.63 -0.89 1.62
N HIS A 33 11.97 -0.24 2.58
CA HIS A 33 11.95 -0.72 3.95
C HIS A 33 11.44 -2.16 3.88
N PRO A 34 12.17 -3.14 4.45
CA PRO A 34 11.80 -4.55 4.39
C PRO A 34 10.34 -4.80 4.81
N GLU A 35 9.84 -3.97 5.73
CA GLU A 35 8.45 -3.96 6.20
C GLU A 35 7.43 -3.71 5.08
N HIS A 36 7.70 -2.81 4.12
CA HIS A 36 6.80 -2.56 2.99
C HIS A 36 6.78 -3.72 1.98
N LEU A 37 7.93 -4.39 1.78
CA LEU A 37 8.01 -5.60 0.96
C LEU A 37 7.19 -6.74 1.59
N GLN A 38 7.35 -6.92 2.90
CA GLN A 38 6.61 -7.93 3.67
C GLN A 38 5.10 -7.65 3.64
N GLN A 39 4.68 -6.40 3.83
CA GLN A 39 3.27 -6.01 3.73
C GLN A 39 2.67 -6.34 2.37
N HIS A 40 3.39 -6.06 1.28
CA HIS A 40 2.93 -6.35 -0.08
C HIS A 40 2.79 -7.87 -0.32
N GLU A 41 3.76 -8.68 0.13
CA GLU A 41 3.66 -10.14 0.03
C GLU A 41 2.46 -10.70 0.81
N THR A 42 2.23 -10.21 2.04
CA THR A 42 1.07 -10.60 2.84
C THR A 42 -0.25 -10.30 2.12
N LEU A 43 -0.38 -9.13 1.49
CA LEU A 43 -1.58 -8.76 0.74
C LEU A 43 -1.79 -9.64 -0.51
N GLN A 44 -0.71 -10.02 -1.22
CA GLN A 44 -0.83 -10.95 -2.35
C GLN A 44 -1.29 -12.34 -1.92
N VAL A 45 -0.73 -12.86 -0.81
CA VAL A 45 -1.12 -14.15 -0.25
C VAL A 45 -2.60 -14.11 0.18
N LEU A 46 -3.02 -13.03 0.81
CA LEU A 46 -4.41 -12.80 1.21
C LEU A 46 -5.36 -12.80 0.00
N GLN A 47 -5.02 -12.08 -1.06
CA GLN A 47 -5.80 -12.05 -2.30
C GLN A 47 -5.93 -13.46 -2.90
N ARG A 48 -4.85 -14.25 -2.88
CA ARG A 48 -4.88 -15.64 -3.37
C ARG A 48 -5.83 -16.51 -2.54
N TYR A 49 -5.83 -16.39 -1.22
CA TYR A 49 -6.79 -17.11 -0.37
C TYR A 49 -8.22 -16.69 -0.67
N ALA A 50 -8.46 -15.39 -0.87
CA ALA A 50 -9.78 -14.88 -1.22
C ALA A 50 -10.25 -15.44 -2.56
N LEU A 51 -9.39 -15.40 -3.58
CA LEU A 51 -9.67 -15.96 -4.90
C LEU A 51 -9.86 -17.47 -4.86
N ASN A 52 -9.28 -18.19 -3.91
CA ASN A 52 -9.52 -19.62 -3.72
C ASN A 52 -10.82 -19.91 -2.94
N GLY A 53 -11.44 -18.90 -2.32
CA GLY A 53 -12.65 -19.04 -1.50
C GLY A 53 -12.38 -19.46 -0.05
N ASN A 54 -11.12 -19.34 0.43
CA ASN A 54 -10.78 -19.68 1.80
C ASN A 54 -11.10 -18.50 2.74
N ALA A 55 -12.37 -18.35 3.10
CA ALA A 55 -12.85 -17.27 3.94
C ALA A 55 -12.25 -17.29 5.36
N GLU A 56 -12.01 -18.48 5.93
CA GLU A 56 -11.42 -18.62 7.27
C GLU A 56 -10.00 -18.04 7.32
N LYS A 57 -9.13 -18.40 6.35
CA LYS A 57 -7.78 -17.81 6.30
C LYS A 57 -7.77 -16.32 5.99
N CYS A 58 -8.71 -15.84 5.19
CA CYS A 58 -8.86 -14.41 5.01
C CYS A 58 -9.19 -13.69 6.33
N LYS A 59 -10.13 -14.22 7.13
CA LYS A 59 -10.52 -13.65 8.42
C LYS A 59 -9.33 -13.61 9.40
N GLU A 60 -8.58 -14.70 9.50
CA GLU A 60 -7.38 -14.76 10.36
C GLU A 60 -6.33 -13.72 9.94
N MET A 61 -5.96 -13.67 8.67
CA MET A 61 -4.96 -12.73 8.17
C MET A 61 -5.41 -11.26 8.27
N ILE A 62 -6.70 -10.98 8.07
CA ILE A 62 -7.25 -9.62 8.27
C ILE A 62 -7.17 -9.22 9.75
N ALA A 63 -7.35 -10.16 10.68
CA ALA A 63 -7.22 -9.88 12.11
C ALA A 63 -5.78 -9.54 12.55
N GLU A 64 -4.77 -9.89 11.74
CA GLU A 64 -3.37 -9.49 11.94
C GLU A 64 -3.04 -8.11 11.33
N LEU A 65 -3.88 -7.58 10.45
CA LEU A 65 -3.69 -6.26 9.86
C LEU A 65 -3.97 -5.14 10.87
N PRO A 66 -3.32 -3.98 10.72
CA PRO A 66 -3.67 -2.78 11.47
C PRO A 66 -5.15 -2.45 11.30
N GLU A 67 -5.84 -2.09 12.40
CA GLU A 67 -7.29 -1.84 12.43
C GLU A 67 -7.75 -0.88 11.32
N HIS A 68 -7.00 0.20 11.11
CA HIS A 68 -7.30 1.19 10.07
C HIS A 68 -7.27 0.65 8.62
N GLN A 69 -6.65 -0.51 8.37
CA GLN A 69 -6.54 -1.11 7.03
C GLN A 69 -7.55 -2.23 6.78
N ARG A 70 -8.19 -2.77 7.83
CA ARG A 70 -9.03 -3.98 7.74
C ARG A 70 -10.21 -3.77 6.80
N LYS A 71 -10.97 -2.71 7.03
CA LYS A 71 -12.16 -2.37 6.25
C LYS A 71 -11.85 -2.18 4.76
N ASP A 72 -10.79 -1.44 4.44
CA ASP A 72 -10.38 -1.20 3.05
C ASP A 72 -9.89 -2.50 2.39
N THR A 73 -9.16 -3.33 3.13
CA THR A 73 -8.71 -4.64 2.66
C THR A 73 -9.89 -5.57 2.37
N ILE A 74 -10.89 -5.64 3.26
CA ILE A 74 -12.11 -6.44 3.06
C ILE A 74 -12.84 -6.00 1.79
N ARG A 75 -13.02 -4.68 1.61
CA ARG A 75 -13.67 -4.13 0.42
C ARG A 75 -12.91 -4.47 -0.86
N MET A 76 -11.58 -4.34 -0.84
CA MET A 76 -10.72 -4.71 -1.95
C MET A 76 -10.85 -6.20 -2.30
N LEU A 77 -10.80 -7.10 -1.31
CA LEU A 77 -10.93 -8.54 -1.53
C LEU A 77 -12.28 -8.89 -2.13
N LYS A 78 -13.39 -8.39 -1.55
CA LYS A 78 -14.76 -8.59 -2.08
C LYS A 78 -14.85 -8.15 -3.55
N GLY A 79 -14.24 -7.01 -3.89
CA GLY A 79 -14.15 -6.52 -5.27
C GLY A 79 -13.39 -7.48 -6.19
N ALA A 80 -12.19 -7.92 -5.78
CA ALA A 80 -11.35 -8.81 -6.56
C ALA A 80 -12.05 -10.16 -6.85
N VAL A 81 -12.65 -10.81 -5.85
CA VAL A 81 -13.37 -12.07 -6.13
C VAL A 81 -14.59 -11.84 -7.04
N ARG A 82 -15.30 -10.72 -6.88
CA ARG A 82 -16.45 -10.39 -7.74
C ARG A 82 -16.05 -10.17 -9.20
N GLU A 83 -14.90 -9.54 -9.46
CA GLU A 83 -14.34 -9.40 -10.80
C GLU A 83 -14.06 -10.76 -11.46
N HIS A 84 -13.72 -11.76 -10.65
CA HIS A 84 -13.54 -13.14 -11.08
C HIS A 84 -14.83 -13.99 -11.04
N GLY A 85 -16.01 -13.36 -10.85
CA GLY A 85 -17.31 -14.03 -10.85
C GLY A 85 -17.57 -14.90 -9.61
N ARG A 86 -16.90 -14.61 -8.49
CA ARG A 86 -16.99 -15.34 -7.22
C ARG A 86 -17.42 -14.41 -6.09
N GLU A 87 -17.92 -14.98 -5.00
CA GLU A 87 -18.25 -14.26 -3.78
C GLU A 87 -17.50 -14.84 -2.57
N ILE A 88 -17.23 -14.01 -1.57
CA ILE A 88 -16.59 -14.41 -0.32
C ILE A 88 -17.29 -13.77 0.87
N GLU A 89 -17.53 -14.55 1.91
CA GLU A 89 -18.17 -14.10 3.15
C GLU A 89 -17.12 -13.54 4.12
N LEU A 90 -16.94 -12.22 4.07
CA LEU A 90 -16.09 -11.46 5.00
C LEU A 90 -16.94 -10.41 5.72
N GLU A 91 -16.89 -10.41 7.05
CA GLU A 91 -17.56 -9.43 7.90
C GLU A 91 -16.77 -8.13 7.92
N ASP A 92 -17.47 -6.99 7.76
CA ASP A 92 -16.86 -5.67 7.83
C ASP A 92 -16.57 -5.34 9.32
N THR A 93 -15.41 -5.78 9.79
CA THR A 93 -14.89 -5.56 11.15
C THR A 93 -13.93 -4.38 11.21
#